data_AF-W7T1A3-F1
#
_entry.id   AF-W7T1A3-F1
#
_cell.length_a   1.000
_cell.length_b   1.000
_cell.length_c   1.000
_cell.angle_alpha   90.00
_cell.angle_beta   90.00
_cell.angle_gamma   90.00
#
_symmetry.space_group_name_H-M   'P 1'
#
loop_
_entity.id
_entity.type
_entity.pdbx_description
1 polymer ?
#
loop_
_entity_poly.entity_id
_entity_poly.type
_entity_poly.pdbx_seq_one_letter_code
_entity_poly.pdbx_strand_id
1 'polypeptide(L)'
;MSVACNAWAVTADPEGDLATPPLELVLCAVEAPLARAWHTVAENRPGIRVHPGSVLDIEAQAVVSPANSFGWMRAGIDALYSRAFPEVEQNVRSGVLASYGGELPVGEAIIVPTGEAAPEWMISAPTMRDAGEQLPADTVNPFLAARAVFRLWLHARLETGVPVRAAVRTIAMPGLGTGVGEVEPVTCARQVAAAWDEVFSELTTGS
;
A
#
# COMPACT_ATOMS: atom_id res chain seq x y z
N MET A 1 40.18 -21.54 17.91
CA MET A 1 40.07 -20.10 18.24
C MET A 1 38.76 -19.62 17.64
N SER A 2 37.73 -19.52 18.48
CA SER A 2 36.38 -19.09 18.11
C SER A 2 36.30 -17.57 18.26
N VAL A 3 35.89 -16.86 17.22
CA VAL A 3 35.57 -15.43 17.29
C VAL A 3 34.05 -15.33 17.32
N ALA A 4 33.51 -14.94 18.47
CA ALA A 4 32.10 -14.69 18.66
C ALA A 4 31.69 -13.40 17.92
N CYS A 5 30.59 -13.51 17.17
CA CYS A 5 29.89 -12.41 16.53
C CYS A 5 29.09 -11.65 17.59
N ASN A 6 29.39 -10.36 17.79
CA ASN A 6 28.68 -9.52 18.75
C ASN A 6 27.53 -8.76 18.06
N ALA A 7 26.34 -9.04 18.59
CA ALA A 7 25.05 -8.38 18.48
C ALA A 7 25.03 -6.91 18.01
N TRP A 8 24.15 -6.62 17.05
CA TRP A 8 23.68 -5.27 16.72
C TRP A 8 22.97 -4.64 17.92
N ALA A 9 23.65 -3.72 18.60
CA ALA A 9 23.00 -2.76 19.48
C ALA A 9 22.26 -1.73 18.62
N VAL A 10 20.94 -1.70 18.70
CA VAL A 10 20.10 -0.63 18.16
C VAL A 10 20.29 0.58 19.06
N THR A 11 21.12 1.54 18.65
CA THR A 11 21.10 2.88 19.22
C THR A 11 19.93 3.61 18.59
N ALA A 12 18.85 3.80 19.35
CA ALA A 12 17.82 4.76 18.99
C ALA A 12 18.46 6.15 19.00
N ASP A 13 18.46 6.84 17.86
CA ASP A 13 18.82 8.25 17.80
C ASP A 13 17.76 9.06 18.56
N PRO A 14 18.12 9.75 19.66
CA PRO A 14 17.16 10.47 20.48
C PRO A 14 17.29 11.97 20.19
N GLU A 15 17.03 12.43 18.96
CA GLU A 15 16.92 13.87 18.68
C GLU A 15 16.30 14.13 17.29
N GLY A 16 15.02 14.56 17.29
CA GLY A 16 14.48 15.40 16.22
C GLY A 16 13.48 14.79 15.22
N ASP A 17 12.44 14.08 15.68
CA ASP A 17 11.22 13.91 14.86
C ASP A 17 10.45 15.25 14.86
N LEU A 18 10.93 16.21 14.06
CA LEU A 18 10.15 17.39 13.71
C LEU A 18 8.95 16.90 12.89
N ALA A 19 7.86 16.63 13.61
CA ALA A 19 6.53 16.18 13.20
C ALA A 19 6.37 16.04 11.68
N THR A 20 6.69 14.85 11.16
CA THR A 20 6.14 14.39 9.89
C THR A 20 4.60 14.51 10.00
N PRO A 21 3.91 15.34 9.19
CA PRO A 21 2.46 15.38 9.15
C PRO A 21 1.91 13.97 8.95
N PRO A 22 0.74 13.68 9.55
CA PRO A 22 0.12 12.37 9.42
C PRO A 22 -0.14 12.04 7.95
N LEU A 23 -0.12 10.74 7.64
CA LEU A 23 -0.47 10.23 6.32
C LEU A 23 -1.87 10.73 5.90
N GLU A 24 -1.99 11.24 4.68
CA GLU A 24 -3.27 11.40 4.01
C GLU A 24 -3.52 10.20 3.10
N LEU A 25 -4.56 9.41 3.40
CA LEU A 25 -5.03 8.32 2.58
C LEU A 25 -6.28 8.75 1.80
N VAL A 26 -6.21 8.69 0.48
CA VAL A 26 -7.32 9.02 -0.42
C VAL A 26 -7.90 7.72 -0.97
N LEU A 27 -9.03 7.31 -0.41
CA LEU A 27 -9.76 6.11 -0.83
C LEU A 27 -10.55 6.43 -2.10
N CYS A 28 -10.12 5.85 -3.22
CA CYS A 28 -10.65 6.12 -4.54
C CYS A 28 -11.58 4.99 -5.00
N ALA A 29 -12.70 5.35 -5.61
CA ALA A 29 -13.61 4.39 -6.21
C ALA A 29 -14.42 5.01 -7.35
N VAL A 30 -14.30 4.44 -8.54
CA VAL A 30 -15.17 4.76 -9.68
C VAL A 30 -16.58 4.23 -9.46
N GLU A 31 -16.69 3.04 -8.84
CA GLU A 31 -17.96 2.37 -8.61
C GLU A 31 -18.66 2.89 -7.34
N ALA A 32 -19.92 3.31 -7.49
CA ALA A 32 -20.70 3.91 -6.41
C ALA A 32 -20.86 3.03 -5.15
N PRO A 33 -21.03 1.68 -5.23
CA PRO A 33 -21.07 0.83 -4.05
C PRO A 33 -19.79 0.92 -3.20
N LEU A 34 -18.62 0.94 -3.83
CA LEU A 34 -17.34 1.06 -3.12
C LEU A 34 -17.11 2.47 -2.59
N ALA A 35 -17.46 3.50 -3.36
CA ALA A 35 -17.39 4.89 -2.86
C ALA A 35 -18.25 5.09 -1.60
N ARG A 36 -19.48 4.53 -1.57
CA ARG A 36 -20.34 4.55 -0.38
C ARG A 36 -19.71 3.80 0.80
N ALA A 37 -19.08 2.65 0.56
CA ALA A 37 -18.38 1.91 1.60
C ALA A 37 -17.15 2.68 2.12
N TRP A 38 -16.45 3.43 1.28
CA TRP A 38 -15.35 4.30 1.71
C TRP A 38 -15.79 5.46 2.60
N HIS A 39 -16.97 6.02 2.39
CA HIS A 39 -17.46 7.09 3.27
C HIS A 39 -17.60 6.64 4.72
N THR A 40 -18.04 5.39 4.97
CA THR A 40 -18.13 4.86 6.34
C THR A 40 -16.75 4.66 6.99
N VAL A 41 -15.71 4.43 6.18
CA VAL A 41 -14.32 4.35 6.67
C VAL A 41 -13.81 5.73 7.09
N ALA A 42 -14.10 6.76 6.30
CA ALA A 42 -13.58 8.12 6.52
C ALA A 42 -14.25 8.85 7.70
N GLU A 43 -15.51 8.54 8.02
CA GLU A 43 -16.31 9.25 9.05
C GLU A 43 -15.61 9.44 10.40
N ASN A 44 -14.76 8.51 10.82
CA ASN A 44 -14.11 8.52 12.14
C ASN A 44 -12.58 8.40 12.09
N ARG A 45 -11.97 8.59 10.92
CA ARG A 45 -10.52 8.41 10.73
C ARG A 45 -9.89 9.68 10.18
N PRO A 46 -9.41 10.60 11.05
CA PRO A 46 -8.69 11.77 10.58
C PRO A 46 -7.46 11.31 9.78
N GLY A 47 -7.26 11.89 8.60
CA GLY A 47 -6.23 11.45 7.64
C GLY A 47 -6.78 10.58 6.52
N ILE A 48 -8.04 10.15 6.56
CA ILE A 48 -8.70 9.48 5.44
C ILE A 48 -9.72 10.40 4.78
N ARG A 49 -9.68 10.51 3.46
CA ARG A 49 -10.77 11.10 2.67
C ARG A 49 -11.15 10.20 1.49
N VAL A 50 -12.32 10.45 0.93
CA VAL A 50 -12.88 9.67 -0.18
C VAL A 50 -12.86 10.49 -1.46
N HIS A 51 -12.51 9.85 -2.57
CA HIS A 51 -12.67 10.38 -3.92
C HIS A 51 -13.52 9.44 -4.78
N PRO A 52 -14.73 9.83 -5.19
CA PRO A 52 -15.55 9.06 -6.11
C PRO A 52 -15.04 9.21 -7.56
N GLY A 53 -13.89 8.60 -7.83
CA GLY A 53 -13.23 8.63 -9.13
C GLY A 53 -11.98 7.75 -9.17
N SER A 54 -11.13 8.01 -10.16
CA SER A 54 -9.89 7.27 -10.37
C SER A 54 -8.84 7.70 -9.35
N VAL A 55 -7.98 6.76 -8.97
CA VAL A 55 -6.73 7.04 -8.23
C VAL A 55 -5.83 8.04 -8.97
N LEU A 56 -5.91 8.09 -10.30
CA LEU A 56 -5.11 8.99 -11.14
C LEU A 56 -5.65 10.43 -11.18
N ASP A 57 -6.83 10.68 -10.60
CA ASP A 57 -7.37 12.04 -10.49
C ASP A 57 -6.78 12.80 -9.29
N ILE A 58 -5.96 12.13 -8.47
CA ILE A 58 -5.42 12.63 -7.21
C ILE A 58 -3.96 13.03 -7.37
N GLU A 59 -3.63 14.23 -6.92
CA GLU A 59 -2.24 14.66 -6.71
C GLU A 59 -1.64 13.94 -5.49
N ALA A 60 -1.37 12.65 -5.64
CA ALA A 60 -0.73 11.81 -4.62
C ALA A 60 0.75 11.58 -4.96
N GLN A 61 1.59 11.43 -3.93
CA GLN A 61 2.98 11.01 -4.14
C GLN A 61 3.07 9.51 -4.44
N ALA A 62 2.12 8.73 -3.94
CA ALA A 62 2.06 7.30 -4.21
C ALA A 62 0.65 6.80 -4.56
N VAL A 63 0.59 5.81 -5.44
CA VAL A 63 -0.61 5.00 -5.70
C VAL A 63 -0.43 3.58 -5.20
N VAL A 64 -1.53 2.91 -4.81
CA VAL A 64 -1.51 1.49 -4.42
C VAL A 64 -1.96 0.61 -5.57
N SER A 65 -1.17 -0.43 -5.86
CA SER A 65 -1.54 -1.53 -6.75
C SER A 65 -1.94 -2.76 -5.93
N PRO A 66 -3.24 -3.16 -5.95
CA PRO A 66 -3.72 -4.42 -5.36
C PRO A 66 -3.34 -5.61 -6.25
N ALA A 67 -2.04 -5.86 -6.35
CA ALA A 67 -1.43 -6.74 -7.35
C ALA A 67 -1.71 -8.25 -7.13
N ASN A 68 -1.18 -9.05 -8.05
CA ASN A 68 -0.83 -10.45 -7.79
C ASN A 68 0.63 -10.56 -7.31
N SER A 69 1.00 -11.69 -6.72
CA SER A 69 2.34 -11.93 -6.15
C SER A 69 3.50 -11.86 -7.14
N PHE A 70 3.24 -11.90 -8.45
CA PHE A 70 4.27 -11.84 -9.49
C PHE A 70 4.41 -10.47 -10.16
N GLY A 71 3.60 -9.48 -9.74
CA GLY A 71 3.66 -8.12 -10.27
C GLY A 71 3.19 -7.98 -11.72
N TRP A 72 2.38 -8.90 -12.24
CA TRP A 72 1.80 -8.76 -13.58
C TRP A 72 0.68 -7.72 -13.59
N MET A 73 0.70 -6.77 -14.52
CA MET A 73 -0.19 -5.60 -14.48
C MET A 73 -1.17 -5.55 -15.66
N ARG A 74 -1.89 -6.65 -15.89
CA ARG A 74 -2.64 -6.88 -17.13
C ARG A 74 -4.16 -6.69 -17.03
N ALA A 75 -4.72 -6.60 -15.84
CA ALA A 75 -6.16 -6.54 -15.62
C ALA A 75 -6.55 -5.47 -14.59
N GLY A 76 -7.83 -5.12 -14.57
CA GLY A 76 -8.39 -4.17 -13.62
C GLY A 76 -7.62 -2.85 -13.57
N ILE A 77 -7.35 -2.37 -12.36
CA ILE A 77 -6.60 -1.13 -12.16
C ILE A 77 -5.12 -1.25 -12.54
N ASP A 78 -4.53 -2.44 -12.47
CA ASP A 78 -3.12 -2.60 -12.85
C ASP A 78 -2.92 -2.39 -14.35
N ALA A 79 -3.91 -2.76 -15.18
CA ALA A 79 -3.90 -2.42 -16.60
C ALA A 79 -3.97 -0.91 -16.84
N LEU A 80 -4.67 -0.16 -15.97
CA LEU A 80 -4.69 1.30 -16.04
C LEU A 80 -3.31 1.87 -15.69
N TYR A 81 -2.69 1.37 -14.63
CA TYR A 81 -1.34 1.79 -14.23
C TYR A 81 -0.28 1.46 -15.29
N SER A 82 -0.31 0.27 -15.89
CA SER A 82 0.65 -0.10 -16.95
C SER A 82 0.58 0.82 -18.17
N ARG A 83 -0.62 1.36 -18.48
CA ARG A 83 -0.79 2.36 -19.54
C ARG A 83 -0.33 3.75 -19.12
N ALA A 84 -0.56 4.13 -17.87
CA ALA A 84 -0.19 5.45 -17.34
C ALA A 84 1.31 5.56 -17.05
N PHE A 85 1.95 4.46 -16.65
CA PHE A 85 3.33 4.38 -16.15
C PHE A 85 4.07 3.25 -16.90
N PRO A 86 4.62 3.49 -18.09
CA PRO A 86 5.11 2.41 -18.96
C PRO A 86 6.21 1.52 -18.35
N GLU A 87 7.00 2.06 -17.42
CA GLU A 87 8.10 1.32 -16.78
C GLU A 87 7.68 0.56 -15.51
N VAL A 88 6.49 0.85 -14.97
CA VAL A 88 6.14 0.43 -13.61
C VAL A 88 6.03 -1.08 -13.45
N GLU A 89 5.53 -1.81 -14.46
CA GLU A 89 5.47 -3.29 -14.39
C GLU A 89 6.88 -3.87 -14.25
N GLN A 90 7.84 -3.35 -15.04
CA GLN A 90 9.23 -3.81 -14.98
C GLN A 90 9.87 -3.46 -13.63
N ASN A 91 9.58 -2.29 -13.08
CA ASN A 91 10.07 -1.86 -11.77
C ASN A 91 9.51 -2.74 -10.64
N VAL A 92 8.19 -3.01 -10.63
CA VAL A 92 7.57 -3.94 -9.68
C VAL A 92 8.22 -5.31 -9.78
N ARG A 93 8.28 -5.90 -10.98
CA ARG A 93 8.83 -7.25 -11.17
C ARG A 93 10.31 -7.35 -10.77
N SER A 94 11.09 -6.32 -11.05
CA SER A 94 12.51 -6.27 -10.66
C SER A 94 12.67 -6.16 -9.15
N GLY A 95 11.85 -5.32 -8.49
CA GLY A 95 11.81 -5.22 -7.03
C GLY A 95 11.38 -6.53 -6.36
N VAL A 96 10.33 -7.18 -6.87
CA VAL A 96 9.88 -8.49 -6.39
C VAL A 96 10.97 -9.55 -6.55
N LEU A 97 11.67 -9.57 -7.69
CA LEU A 97 12.78 -10.49 -7.91
C LEU A 97 13.95 -10.25 -6.94
N ALA A 98 14.34 -8.99 -6.77
CA ALA A 98 15.49 -8.62 -5.94
C ALA A 98 15.24 -8.86 -4.45
N SER A 99 14.03 -8.55 -3.95
CA SER A 99 13.72 -8.59 -2.52
C SER A 99 13.08 -9.91 -2.05
N TYR A 100 12.33 -10.59 -2.94
CA TYR A 100 11.53 -11.77 -2.57
C TYR A 100 11.77 -12.98 -3.48
N GLY A 101 12.79 -12.94 -4.35
CA GLY A 101 13.14 -14.09 -5.20
C GLY A 101 12.11 -14.39 -6.31
N GLY A 102 11.24 -13.43 -6.63
CA GLY A 102 10.30 -13.52 -7.76
C GLY A 102 8.83 -13.72 -7.38
N GLU A 103 8.51 -13.86 -6.09
CA GLU A 103 7.14 -13.96 -5.60
C GLU A 103 6.97 -13.12 -4.32
N LEU A 104 6.19 -12.03 -4.39
CA LEU A 104 5.84 -11.19 -3.25
C LEU A 104 4.60 -11.77 -2.55
N PRO A 105 4.70 -12.26 -1.30
CA PRO A 105 3.56 -12.86 -0.61
C PRO A 105 2.43 -11.85 -0.33
N VAL A 106 1.19 -12.33 -0.25
CA VAL A 106 0.08 -11.54 0.29
C VAL A 106 0.40 -11.18 1.74
N GLY A 107 0.25 -9.90 2.09
CA GLY A 107 0.64 -9.36 3.40
C GLY A 107 2.03 -8.72 3.44
N GLU A 108 2.74 -8.72 2.31
CA GLU A 108 3.95 -7.95 2.07
C GLU A 108 3.67 -6.82 1.05
N ALA A 109 4.54 -5.82 1.02
CA ALA A 109 4.46 -4.73 0.05
C ALA A 109 5.86 -4.26 -0.35
N ILE A 110 5.97 -3.74 -1.58
CA ILE A 110 7.17 -3.04 -2.04
C ILE A 110 6.79 -1.66 -2.59
N ILE A 111 7.73 -0.72 -2.53
CA ILE A 111 7.60 0.58 -3.16
C ILE A 111 8.58 0.68 -4.31
N VAL A 112 8.12 1.13 -5.47
CA VAL A 112 8.91 1.27 -6.69
C VAL A 112 8.61 2.61 -7.37
N PRO A 113 9.55 3.18 -8.14
CA PRO A 113 9.27 4.38 -8.92
C PRO A 113 8.29 4.05 -10.07
N THR A 114 7.39 4.98 -10.36
CA THR A 114 6.49 4.90 -11.53
C THR A 114 7.19 5.29 -12.84
N GLY A 115 8.27 6.09 -12.74
CA GLY A 115 8.92 6.77 -13.86
C GLY A 115 8.33 8.15 -14.17
N GLU A 116 7.27 8.56 -13.46
CA GLU A 116 6.62 9.86 -13.61
C GLU A 116 6.90 10.79 -12.43
N ALA A 117 6.68 12.09 -12.61
CA ALA A 117 6.84 13.07 -11.52
C ALA A 117 5.72 13.02 -10.48
N ALA A 118 4.50 12.63 -10.89
CA ALA A 118 3.34 12.56 -10.02
C ALA A 118 2.30 11.54 -10.56
N PRO A 119 1.98 10.46 -9.81
CA PRO A 119 2.66 9.99 -8.60
C PRO A 119 4.08 9.50 -8.93
N GLU A 120 5.06 9.86 -8.12
CA GLU A 120 6.45 9.36 -8.26
C GLU A 120 6.57 7.89 -7.87
N TRP A 121 5.71 7.43 -6.96
CA TRP A 121 5.82 6.11 -6.34
C TRP A 121 4.58 5.23 -6.58
N MET A 122 4.82 3.93 -6.67
CA MET A 122 3.79 2.91 -6.57
C MET A 122 4.12 1.98 -5.42
N ILE A 123 3.12 1.71 -4.58
CA ILE A 123 3.19 0.65 -3.56
C ILE A 123 2.44 -0.56 -4.11
N SER A 124 3.17 -1.62 -4.45
CA SER A 124 2.60 -2.89 -4.87
C SER A 124 2.36 -3.77 -3.64
N ALA A 125 1.10 -4.13 -3.41
CA ALA A 125 0.65 -4.91 -2.25
C ALA A 125 -0.30 -6.02 -2.72
N PRO A 126 0.17 -7.28 -2.84
CA PRO A 126 -0.62 -8.35 -3.43
C PRO A 126 -1.89 -8.67 -2.64
N THR A 127 -3.00 -8.82 -3.36
CA THR A 127 -4.28 -9.30 -2.79
C THR A 127 -4.60 -10.74 -3.18
N MET A 128 -3.85 -11.31 -4.12
CA MET A 128 -3.96 -12.68 -4.60
C MET A 128 -2.59 -13.18 -5.02
N ARG A 129 -2.42 -14.49 -5.13
CA ARG A 129 -1.14 -15.04 -5.58
C ARG A 129 -1.04 -14.96 -7.09
N ASP A 130 -2.03 -15.51 -7.78
CA ASP A 130 -2.04 -15.65 -9.22
C ASP A 130 -2.97 -14.60 -9.86
N ALA A 131 -2.57 -14.07 -11.02
CA ALA A 131 -3.40 -13.08 -11.72
C ALA A 131 -4.69 -13.74 -12.23
N GLY A 132 -5.84 -13.14 -11.96
CA GLY A 132 -7.14 -13.70 -12.35
C GLY A 132 -7.84 -14.52 -11.27
N GLU A 133 -7.24 -14.66 -10.09
CA GLU A 133 -7.80 -15.42 -8.98
C GLU A 133 -9.01 -14.71 -8.35
N GLN A 134 -10.13 -15.43 -8.23
CA GLN A 134 -11.26 -15.03 -7.39
C GLN A 134 -10.95 -15.36 -5.94
N LEU A 135 -11.21 -14.41 -5.03
CA LEU A 135 -10.89 -14.59 -3.62
C LEU A 135 -12.05 -15.26 -2.87
N PRO A 136 -11.78 -16.12 -1.89
CA PRO A 136 -12.81 -16.68 -1.02
C PRO A 136 -13.61 -15.57 -0.31
N ALA A 137 -14.90 -15.80 -0.07
CA ALA A 137 -15.77 -14.82 0.58
C ALA A 137 -15.32 -14.42 2.00
N ASP A 138 -14.59 -15.30 2.68
CA ASP A 138 -14.00 -15.12 4.00
C ASP A 138 -12.51 -14.68 3.96
N THR A 139 -12.00 -14.28 2.79
CA THR A 139 -10.62 -13.81 2.62
C THR A 139 -10.29 -12.64 3.55
N VAL A 140 -9.04 -12.61 4.02
CA VAL A 140 -8.45 -11.48 4.77
C VAL A 140 -7.43 -10.71 3.94
N ASN A 141 -7.32 -11.00 2.65
CA ASN A 141 -6.27 -10.45 1.79
C ASN A 141 -6.32 -8.91 1.65
N PRO A 142 -7.50 -8.25 1.52
CA PRO A 142 -7.58 -6.79 1.56
C PRO A 142 -6.96 -6.18 2.83
N PHE A 143 -7.23 -6.79 3.99
CA PHE A 143 -6.64 -6.37 5.26
C PHE A 143 -5.12 -6.56 5.27
N LEU A 144 -4.64 -7.74 4.85
CA LEU A 144 -3.21 -8.04 4.79
C LEU A 144 -2.47 -7.07 3.87
N ALA A 145 -3.02 -6.79 2.68
CA ALA A 145 -2.45 -5.85 1.72
C ALA A 145 -2.43 -4.42 2.26
N ALA A 146 -3.55 -3.93 2.83
CA ALA A 146 -3.61 -2.60 3.42
C ALA A 146 -2.62 -2.44 4.58
N ARG A 147 -2.54 -3.43 5.47
CA ARG A 147 -1.59 -3.43 6.58
C ARG A 147 -0.15 -3.37 6.10
N ALA A 148 0.18 -4.12 5.05
CA ALA A 148 1.51 -4.09 4.44
C ALA A 148 1.86 -2.70 3.90
N VAL A 149 0.91 -2.03 3.20
CA VAL A 149 1.07 -0.66 2.73
C VAL A 149 1.38 0.30 3.88
N PHE A 150 0.59 0.25 4.97
CA PHE A 150 0.77 1.17 6.09
C PHE A 150 2.06 0.93 6.87
N ARG A 151 2.45 -0.33 7.07
CA ARG A 151 3.73 -0.66 7.73
C ARG A 151 4.93 -0.28 6.87
N LEU A 152 4.85 -0.48 5.56
CA LEU A 152 5.87 0.00 4.62
C LEU A 152 6.00 1.52 4.73
N TRP A 153 4.89 2.26 4.74
CA TRP A 153 4.92 3.72 4.87
C TRP A 153 5.58 4.18 6.17
N LEU A 154 5.25 3.54 7.30
CA LEU A 154 5.79 3.88 8.63
C LEU A 154 7.28 3.58 8.77
N HIS A 155 7.73 2.43 8.29
CA HIS A 155 9.00 1.85 8.72
C HIS A 155 10.04 1.72 7.60
N ALA A 156 9.63 1.70 6.34
CA ALA A 156 10.56 1.51 5.24
C ALA A 156 11.33 2.80 4.92
N ARG A 157 12.45 2.60 4.23
CA ARG A 157 13.26 3.66 3.62
C ARG A 157 13.37 3.38 2.13
N LEU A 158 13.38 4.45 1.35
CA LEU A 158 13.74 4.40 -0.06
C LEU A 158 15.20 3.96 -0.22
N GLU A 159 15.61 3.55 -1.41
CA GLU A 159 17.00 3.17 -1.70
C GLU A 159 18.01 4.29 -1.38
N THR A 160 17.57 5.55 -1.45
CA THR A 160 18.33 6.74 -1.07
C THR A 160 18.53 6.89 0.44
N GLY A 161 17.91 6.03 1.26
CA GLY A 161 17.92 6.08 2.72
C GLY A 161 16.86 6.98 3.33
N VAL A 162 16.12 7.74 2.52
CA VAL A 162 15.02 8.63 2.97
C VAL A 162 13.85 7.78 3.50
N PRO A 163 13.31 8.06 4.70
CA PRO A 163 12.10 7.39 5.19
C PRO A 163 10.93 7.57 4.24
N VAL A 164 10.15 6.51 3.98
CA VAL A 164 9.00 6.59 3.07
C VAL A 164 8.01 7.66 3.54
N ARG A 165 7.71 7.72 4.84
CA ARG A 165 6.86 8.78 5.45
C ARG A 165 7.33 10.22 5.21
N ALA A 166 8.61 10.43 4.89
CA ALA A 166 9.14 11.76 4.56
C ALA A 166 8.92 12.11 3.08
N ALA A 167 8.97 11.11 2.18
CA ALA A 167 8.79 11.30 0.74
C ALA A 167 7.32 11.20 0.29
N VAL A 168 6.53 10.38 0.95
CA VAL A 168 5.13 10.10 0.61
C VAL A 168 4.23 10.64 1.71
N ARG A 169 3.50 11.73 1.44
CA ARG A 169 2.51 12.29 2.39
C ARG A 169 1.09 11.86 2.06
N THR A 170 0.82 11.64 0.78
CA THR A 170 -0.49 11.29 0.24
C THR A 170 -0.41 9.98 -0.52
N ILE A 171 -1.26 9.03 -0.16
CA ILE A 171 -1.43 7.75 -0.85
C ILE A 171 -2.83 7.70 -1.45
N ALA A 172 -2.94 7.50 -2.76
CA ALA A 172 -4.20 7.16 -3.42
C ALA A 172 -4.38 5.64 -3.48
N MET A 173 -5.46 5.14 -2.87
CA MET A 173 -5.72 3.72 -2.71
C MET A 173 -7.05 3.32 -3.36
N PRO A 174 -7.07 2.33 -4.27
CA PRO A 174 -8.30 1.80 -4.83
C PRO A 174 -8.93 0.73 -3.94
N GLY A 175 -10.03 0.12 -4.41
CA GLY A 175 -10.53 -1.15 -3.87
C GLY A 175 -9.48 -2.25 -3.93
N LEU A 176 -9.22 -2.89 -2.78
CA LEU A 176 -8.31 -4.02 -2.67
C LEU A 176 -9.12 -5.32 -2.84
N GLY A 177 -8.85 -6.06 -3.93
CA GLY A 177 -9.53 -7.33 -4.23
C GLY A 177 -10.96 -7.20 -4.77
N THR A 178 -11.49 -5.99 -4.95
CA THR A 178 -12.91 -5.77 -5.32
C THR A 178 -13.21 -5.88 -6.83
N GLY A 179 -12.18 -5.97 -7.65
CA GLY A 179 -12.30 -6.17 -9.10
C GLY A 179 -12.34 -7.65 -9.43
N VAL A 180 -11.24 -8.15 -9.99
CA VAL A 180 -11.05 -9.58 -10.35
C VAL A 180 -11.27 -10.52 -9.16
N GLY A 181 -10.85 -10.10 -7.97
CA GLY A 181 -11.00 -10.91 -6.75
C GLY A 181 -12.44 -11.00 -6.22
N GLU A 182 -13.38 -10.21 -6.74
CA GLU A 182 -14.80 -10.19 -6.37
C GLU A 182 -15.09 -10.00 -4.87
N VAL A 183 -14.16 -9.37 -4.14
CA VAL A 183 -14.42 -9.01 -2.74
C VAL A 183 -15.52 -7.95 -2.67
N GLU A 184 -16.55 -8.22 -1.87
CA GLU A 184 -17.64 -7.29 -1.62
C GLU A 184 -17.11 -5.92 -1.14
N PRO A 185 -17.60 -4.79 -1.69
CA PRO A 185 -17.09 -3.47 -1.35
C PRO A 185 -17.10 -3.16 0.15
N VAL A 186 -18.14 -3.58 0.87
CA VAL A 186 -18.26 -3.39 2.33
C VAL A 186 -17.22 -4.22 3.09
N THR A 187 -16.92 -5.44 2.61
CA THR A 187 -15.89 -6.31 3.19
C THR A 187 -14.50 -5.70 3.01
N CYS A 188 -14.19 -5.22 1.81
CA CYS A 188 -12.96 -4.47 1.53
C CYS A 188 -12.85 -3.25 2.45
N ALA A 189 -13.92 -2.45 2.54
CA ALA A 189 -13.96 -1.26 3.37
C ALA A 189 -13.68 -1.52 4.84
N ARG A 190 -14.35 -2.51 5.42
CA ARG A 190 -14.13 -2.94 6.80
C ARG A 190 -12.69 -3.41 7.03
N GLN A 191 -12.10 -4.12 6.07
CA GLN A 191 -10.76 -4.66 6.19
C GLN A 191 -9.66 -3.59 6.10
N VAL A 192 -9.80 -2.63 5.19
CA VAL A 192 -8.87 -1.48 5.11
C VAL A 192 -8.98 -0.62 6.38
N ALA A 193 -10.20 -0.38 6.87
CA ALA A 193 -10.44 0.28 8.15
C ALA A 193 -9.75 -0.42 9.32
N ALA A 194 -9.89 -1.74 9.42
CA ALA A 194 -9.25 -2.52 10.50
C ALA A 194 -7.72 -2.46 10.42
N ALA A 195 -7.14 -2.52 9.21
CA ALA A 195 -5.70 -2.39 9.01
C ALA A 195 -5.18 -1.00 9.40
N TRP A 196 -5.93 0.05 9.06
CA TRP A 196 -5.62 1.42 9.48
C TRP A 196 -5.63 1.54 11.00
N ASP A 197 -6.71 1.08 11.64
CA ASP A 197 -6.87 1.18 13.08
C ASP A 197 -5.77 0.39 13.83
N GLU A 198 -5.46 -0.83 13.39
CA GLU A 198 -4.35 -1.63 13.96
C GLU A 198 -3.03 -0.87 13.89
N VAL A 199 -2.66 -0.37 12.71
CA VAL A 199 -1.34 0.23 12.48
C VAL A 199 -1.19 1.60 13.14
N PHE A 200 -2.25 2.41 13.15
CA PHE A 200 -2.17 3.80 13.62
C PHE A 200 -2.70 4.02 15.04
N SER A 201 -3.46 3.08 15.65
CA SER A 201 -3.83 3.18 17.08
C SER A 201 -2.67 2.87 18.03
N GLU A 202 -1.68 2.08 17.58
CA GLU A 202 -0.44 1.81 18.33
C GLU A 202 0.37 3.09 18.60
N LEU A 203 0.23 4.12 17.75
CA LEU A 203 0.93 5.40 17.91
C LEU A 203 0.35 6.29 19.01
N THR A 204 -0.92 6.10 19.39
CA THR A 204 -1.60 6.89 20.43
C THR A 204 -1.41 6.38 21.86
N THR A 205 -0.93 5.15 22.04
CA THR A 205 -0.81 4.53 23.38
C THR A 205 0.61 4.67 23.99
N GLY A 206 1.52 5.34 23.28
CA GLY A 206 2.92 5.53 23.68
C GLY A 206 3.27 6.92 24.21
N SER A 207 2.30 7.79 24.51
CA SER A 207 2.53 9.13 25.08
C SER A 207 2.34 9.17 26.59
#